data_AF-A0A525CSR9-F1
#
_entry.id   AF-A0A525CSR9-F1
#
_cell.length_a   1.000
_cell.length_b   1.000
_cell.length_c   1.000
_cell.angle_alpha   90.00
_cell.angle_beta   90.00
_cell.angle_gamma   90.00
#
_symmetry.space_group_name_H-M   'P 1'
#
loop_
_entity.id
_entity.type
_entity.pdbx_description
1 polymer ?
#
loop_
_entity_poly.entity_id
_entity_poly.type
_entity_poly.pdbx_seq_one_letter_code
_entity_poly.pdbx_strand_id
1 'polypeptide(L)'
;MKRYLTKANLFYLATGLIFTHELDGMINSEWRVLPLTSWLPVEIGRTAYVWLHVPLFAIIIALISSSNVTTRKRSRFWVSAFLVIHGLLHAGFMVHPHYEFSS
;
A
#
# COMPACT_ATOMS: atom_id res chain seq x y z
N MET A 1 -33.67 8.13 -3.96
CA MET A 1 -32.42 7.80 -4.67
C MET A 1 -31.34 7.45 -3.65
N LYS A 2 -31.11 6.17 -3.35
CA LYS A 2 -29.97 5.74 -2.51
C LYS A 2 -29.18 4.68 -3.28
N ARG A 3 -28.20 5.11 -4.07
CA ARG A 3 -27.25 4.20 -4.70
C ARG A 3 -26.16 3.93 -3.68
N TYR A 4 -26.35 2.86 -2.91
CA TYR A 4 -25.38 2.36 -1.95
C TYR A 4 -24.03 2.12 -2.62
N LEU A 5 -22.96 2.28 -1.83
CA LEU A 5 -21.56 2.12 -2.20
C LEU A 5 -21.37 0.85 -3.05
N THR A 6 -20.98 1.00 -4.32
CA THR A 6 -20.75 -0.16 -5.18
C THR A 6 -19.42 -0.84 -4.85
N LYS A 7 -19.26 -2.13 -5.16
CA LYS A 7 -17.98 -2.85 -4.99
C LYS A 7 -16.80 -2.13 -5.68
N ALA A 8 -17.06 -1.48 -6.82
CA ALA A 8 -16.05 -0.70 -7.52
C ALA A 8 -15.66 0.56 -6.73
N ASN A 9 -16.63 1.27 -6.15
CA ASN A 9 -16.35 2.46 -5.34
C ASN A 9 -15.55 2.09 -4.07
N LEU A 10 -15.92 0.99 -3.40
CA LEU A 10 -15.16 0.46 -2.27
C LEU A 10 -13.72 0.13 -2.63
N PHE A 11 -13.52 -0.54 -3.76
CA PHE A 11 -12.19 -0.88 -4.26
C PHE A 11 -11.33 0.37 -4.50
N TYR A 12 -11.88 1.40 -5.15
CA TYR A 12 -11.13 2.63 -5.40
C TYR A 12 -10.86 3.43 -4.12
N LEU A 13 -11.81 3.46 -3.17
CA LEU A 13 -11.57 4.05 -1.87
C LEU A 13 -10.43 3.34 -1.14
N ALA A 14 -10.46 2.01 -1.08
CA ALA A 14 -9.41 1.22 -0.45
C ALA A 14 -8.05 1.39 -1.15
N THR A 15 -8.04 1.51 -2.48
CA THR A 15 -6.83 1.80 -3.26
C THR A 15 -6.27 3.20 -2.95
N GLY A 16 -7.14 4.20 -2.81
CA GLY A 16 -6.72 5.54 -2.40
C GLY A 16 -6.12 5.54 -0.99
N LEU A 17 -6.78 4.85 -0.05
CA LEU A 17 -6.32 4.73 1.34
C LEU A 17 -4.95 4.08 1.45
N ILE A 18 -4.68 3.00 0.69
CA ILE A 18 -3.37 2.34 0.76
C ILE A 18 -2.27 3.23 0.18
N PHE A 19 -2.52 3.92 -0.94
CA PHE A 19 -1.49 4.81 -1.50
C PHE A 19 -1.12 5.93 -0.54
N THR A 20 -2.09 6.46 0.21
CA THR A 20 -1.81 7.45 1.26
C THR A 20 -1.14 6.81 2.48
N HIS A 21 -1.56 5.62 2.89
CA HIS A 21 -0.96 4.89 4.02
C HIS A 21 0.54 4.63 3.81
N GLU A 22 0.96 4.18 2.62
CA GLU A 22 2.39 3.99 2.36
C GLU A 22 3.18 5.30 2.47
N LEU A 23 2.57 6.45 2.15
CA LEU A 23 3.23 7.76 2.34
C LEU A 23 3.37 8.12 3.83
N ASP A 24 2.45 7.69 4.68
CA ASP A 24 2.62 7.79 6.14
C ASP A 24 3.74 6.86 6.62
N GLY A 25 3.91 5.70 5.97
CA GLY A 25 5.03 4.78 6.19
C GLY A 25 6.40 5.43 5.98
N MET A 26 6.51 6.35 5.00
CA MET A 26 7.71 7.17 4.81
C MET A 26 7.99 8.08 6.04
N ILE A 27 6.94 8.70 6.60
CA ILE A 27 7.07 9.63 7.74
C ILE A 27 7.48 8.84 9.00
N ASN A 28 6.90 7.66 9.20
CA ASN A 28 7.11 6.80 10.37
C ASN A 28 8.20 5.74 10.15
N SER A 29 9.11 5.97 9.21
CA SER A 29 10.29 5.11 8.98
C SER A 29 9.99 3.61 8.84
N GLU A 30 8.89 3.22 8.19
CA GLU A 30 8.41 1.83 8.09
C GLU A 30 9.47 0.83 7.64
N TRP A 31 10.41 1.26 6.80
CA TRP A 31 11.50 0.41 6.33
C TRP A 31 12.32 -0.18 7.48
N ARG A 32 12.31 0.43 8.68
CA ARG A 32 12.95 -0.08 9.90
C ARG A 32 12.26 -1.32 10.50
N VAL A 33 10.97 -1.50 10.22
CA VAL A 33 10.16 -2.65 10.67
C VAL A 33 10.31 -3.81 9.70
N LEU A 34 10.50 -3.53 8.42
CA LEU A 34 10.59 -4.53 7.38
C LEU A 34 11.92 -5.31 7.45
N PRO A 35 11.89 -6.66 7.48
CA PRO A 35 13.11 -7.47 7.64
C PRO A 35 14.18 -7.23 6.57
N LEU A 36 13.75 -6.88 5.35
CA LEU A 36 14.63 -6.72 4.20
C LEU A 36 15.25 -5.33 4.07
N THR A 37 14.68 -4.32 4.74
CA THR A 37 15.07 -2.91 4.56
C THR A 37 15.43 -2.22 5.88
N SER A 38 15.39 -2.94 7.01
CA SER A 38 15.63 -2.40 8.35
C SER A 38 17.03 -1.83 8.57
N TRP A 39 17.99 -2.26 7.76
CA TRP A 39 19.38 -1.82 7.79
C TRP A 39 19.64 -0.48 7.07
N LEU A 40 18.65 0.08 6.37
CA LEU A 40 18.82 1.32 5.60
C LEU A 40 18.95 2.55 6.52
N PRO A 41 19.99 3.40 6.31
CA PRO A 41 20.09 4.71 6.97
C PRO A 41 18.86 5.58 6.67
N VAL A 42 18.44 6.43 7.63
CA VAL A 42 17.20 7.22 7.53
C VAL A 42 17.10 8.04 6.25
N GLU A 43 18.17 8.78 5.91
CA GLU A 43 18.20 9.66 4.73
C GLU A 43 18.05 8.90 3.41
N ILE A 44 18.61 7.68 3.36
CA ILE A 44 18.52 6.80 2.18
C ILE A 44 17.18 6.08 2.17
N GLY A 45 16.72 5.58 3.31
CA GLY A 45 15.48 4.85 3.48
C GLY A 45 14.28 5.66 3.02
N ARG A 46 14.17 6.92 3.46
CA ARG A 46 13.09 7.83 3.06
C ARG A 46 13.04 8.03 1.54
N THR A 47 14.19 8.34 0.95
CA THR A 47 14.32 8.60 -0.48
C THR A 47 14.00 7.34 -1.28
N ALA A 48 14.63 6.21 -0.95
CA ALA A 48 14.40 4.92 -1.60
C ALA A 48 12.94 4.47 -1.49
N TYR A 49 12.30 4.71 -0.34
CA TYR A 49 10.89 4.40 -0.12
C TYR A 49 10.03 5.14 -1.16
N VAL A 50 10.15 6.46 -1.28
CA VAL A 50 9.37 7.23 -2.27
C VAL A 50 9.70 6.80 -3.71
N TRP A 51 10.99 6.68 -4.04
CA TRP A 51 11.43 6.35 -5.40
C TRP A 51 10.97 4.97 -5.88
N LEU A 52 10.77 4.02 -4.97
CA LEU A 52 10.21 2.71 -5.31
C LEU A 52 8.68 2.74 -5.40
N HIS A 53 8.01 3.52 -4.55
CA HIS A 53 6.54 3.56 -4.51
C HIS A 53 5.93 4.32 -5.68
N VAL A 54 6.53 5.42 -6.15
CA VAL A 54 6.00 6.16 -7.31
C VAL A 54 5.83 5.29 -8.57
N PRO A 55 6.87 4.59 -9.07
CA PRO A 55 6.72 3.72 -10.23
C PRO A 55 5.80 2.51 -9.93
N LEU A 56 5.86 1.96 -8.71
CA LEU A 56 4.96 0.88 -8.30
C LEU A 56 3.49 1.31 -8.39
N PHE A 57 3.14 2.49 -7.87
CA PHE A 57 1.79 3.03 -7.93
C PHE A 57 1.36 3.30 -9.38
N ALA A 58 2.24 3.84 -10.23
CA ALA A 58 1.96 4.01 -11.64
C ALA A 58 1.64 2.67 -12.33
N ILE A 59 2.42 1.63 -12.07
CA ILE A 59 2.19 0.27 -12.59
C ILE A 59 0.86 -0.29 -12.07
N ILE A 60 0.59 -0.17 -10.77
CA ILE A 60 -0.67 -0.64 -10.17
C ILE A 60 -1.86 0.07 -10.83
N ILE A 61 -1.82 1.40 -10.97
CA ILE A 61 -2.86 2.20 -11.62
C ILE A 61 -3.09 1.68 -13.05
N ALA A 62 -2.03 1.56 -13.86
CA ALA A 62 -2.11 1.09 -15.23
C ALA A 62 -2.74 -0.32 -15.32
N LEU A 63 -2.41 -1.21 -14.39
CA LEU A 63 -2.94 -2.57 -14.33
C LEU A 63 -4.42 -2.61 -13.91
N ILE A 64 -4.83 -1.87 -12.87
CA ILE A 64 -6.23 -1.83 -12.40
C ILE A 64 -7.15 -1.03 -13.32
N SER A 65 -6.59 -0.20 -14.20
CA SER A 65 -7.28 0.57 -15.24
C SER A 65 -7.11 0.01 -16.66
N SER A 66 -6.42 -1.12 -16.83
CA SER A 66 -6.13 -1.71 -18.14
C SER A 66 -7.41 -1.89 -18.98
N SER A 67 -7.35 -1.60 -20.28
CA SER A 67 -8.47 -1.85 -21.21
C SER A 67 -8.76 -3.34 -21.35
N ASN A 68 -7.73 -4.19 -21.20
CA ASN A 68 -7.87 -5.64 -21.17
C ASN A 68 -8.63 -6.09 -19.92
N VAL A 69 -9.81 -6.70 -20.12
CA VAL A 69 -10.72 -7.11 -19.03
C VAL A 69 -10.07 -8.14 -18.10
N THR A 70 -9.29 -9.08 -18.65
CA THR A 70 -8.62 -10.14 -17.88
C THR A 70 -7.54 -9.55 -16.98
N THR A 71 -6.66 -8.72 -17.54
CA THR A 71 -5.63 -8.00 -16.78
C THR A 71 -6.28 -7.19 -15.66
N ARG A 72 -7.26 -6.35 -16.02
CA ARG A 72 -7.96 -5.49 -15.06
C ARG A 72 -8.58 -6.27 -13.90
N LYS A 73 -9.29 -7.37 -14.18
CA LYS A 73 -9.92 -8.19 -13.13
C LYS A 73 -8.89 -8.88 -12.23
N ARG A 74 -7.84 -9.47 -12.82
CA ARG A 74 -6.76 -10.13 -12.08
C ARG A 74 -6.00 -9.14 -11.19
N SER A 75 -5.66 -7.98 -11.73
CA SER A 75 -4.95 -6.94 -10.97
C SER A 75 -5.79 -6.42 -9.81
N ARG A 76 -7.09 -6.19 -10.00
CA ARG A 76 -7.99 -5.80 -8.90
C ARG A 76 -8.09 -6.89 -7.83
N PHE A 77 -8.15 -8.15 -8.22
CA PHE A 77 -8.14 -9.27 -7.26
C PHE A 77 -6.87 -9.26 -6.41
N TRP A 78 -5.70 -9.15 -7.05
CA TRP A 78 -4.42 -9.16 -6.34
C TRP A 78 -4.20 -7.92 -5.47
N VAL A 79 -4.63 -6.74 -5.91
CA VAL A 79 -4.61 -5.53 -5.07
C VAL A 79 -5.52 -5.71 -3.85
N SER A 80 -6.73 -6.25 -4.03
CA SER A 80 -7.61 -6.55 -2.88
C SER A 80 -7.00 -7.56 -1.91
N ALA A 81 -6.34 -8.60 -2.41
CA ALA A 81 -5.64 -9.57 -1.58
C ALA A 81 -4.46 -8.92 -0.83
N PHE A 82 -3.67 -8.10 -1.53
CA PHE A 82 -2.58 -7.33 -0.94
C PHE A 82 -3.07 -6.43 0.19
N LEU A 83 -4.18 -5.71 0.01
CA LEU A 83 -4.76 -4.84 1.04
C LEU A 83 -5.05 -5.59 2.35
N VAL A 84 -5.64 -6.79 2.25
CA VAL A 84 -5.94 -7.61 3.42
C VAL A 84 -4.65 -8.09 4.08
N ILE A 85 -3.71 -8.62 3.30
CA ILE A 85 -2.43 -9.12 3.81
C ILE A 85 -1.63 -7.98 4.47
N HIS A 86 -1.59 -6.81 3.83
CA HIS A 86 -0.90 -5.62 4.32
C HIS A 86 -1.44 -5.18 5.69
N GLY A 87 -2.76 -5.06 5.81
CA GLY A 87 -3.39 -4.72 7.11
C GLY A 87 -3.09 -5.75 8.19
N LEU A 88 -3.07 -7.05 7.86
CA LEU A 88 -2.71 -8.10 8.80
C LEU A 88 -1.23 -8.05 9.21
N LEU A 89 -0.32 -7.75 8.28
CA LEU A 89 1.10 -7.57 8.57
C LEU A 89 1.30 -6.40 9.52
N HIS A 90 0.64 -5.26 9.27
CA HIS A 90 0.67 -4.12 10.19
C HIS A 90 0.16 -4.50 11.58
N ALA A 91 -0.97 -5.18 11.67
CA ALA A 91 -1.49 -5.67 12.95
C ALA A 91 -0.49 -6.60 13.66
N GLY A 92 0.21 -7.46 12.92
CA GLY A 92 1.27 -8.33 13.46
C GLY A 92 2.53 -7.59 13.92
N PHE A 93 2.89 -6.50 13.24
CA PHE A 93 4.07 -5.69 13.55
C PHE A 93 3.84 -4.61 14.61
N MET A 94 2.60 -4.41 15.09
CA MET A 94 2.29 -3.42 16.13
C MET A 94 3.13 -3.54 17.42
N VAL A 95 3.62 -4.76 17.72
CA VAL A 95 4.44 -5.03 18.92
C VAL A 95 5.94 -4.82 18.65
N HIS A 96 6.33 -4.52 17.41
CA HIS A 96 7.74 -4.38 17.02
C HIS A 96 8.36 -3.10 17.62
N PRO A 97 9.60 -3.13 18.15
CA PRO A 97 10.23 -1.98 18.81
C PRO A 97 10.39 -0.73 17.94
N HIS A 98 10.41 -0.90 16.62
CA HIS A 98 10.52 0.18 15.63
C HIS A 98 9.18 0.51 14.95
N TYR A 99 8.06 0.00 15.47
CA TYR A 99 6.74 0.34 14.95
C TYR A 99 6.36 1.76 15.41
N GLU A 100 6.61 2.73 14.53
CA GLU A 100 6.42 4.15 14.83
C GLU A 100 5.04 4.70 14.42
N PHE A 101 4.11 3.85 13.94
CA PHE A 101 2.71 4.25 13.84
C PHE A 101 2.12 4.39 15.24
N SER A 102 2.31 5.57 15.84
CA SER A 102 1.47 6.04 16.91
C SER A 102 0.11 6.33 16.29
N SER A 103 -0.90 5.55 16.66
CA SER A 103 -2.30 5.94 16.51
C SER A 103 -2.52 7.40 16.89
#